data_AF-A0A1I3V3Q9-F1
#
_entry.id   AF-A0A1I3V3Q9-F1
#
_cell.length_a   1.000
_cell.length_b   1.000
_cell.length_c   1.000
_cell.angle_alpha   90.00
_cell.angle_beta   90.00
_cell.angle_gamma   90.00
#
_symmetry.space_group_name_H-M   'P 1'
#
loop_
_entity.id
_entity.type
_entity.pdbx_description
1 polymer ?
#
loop_
_entity_poly.entity_id
_entity_poly.type
_entity_poly.pdbx_seq_one_letter_code
_entity_poly.pdbx_strand_id
1 'polypeptide(L)'
;MSTTPASTEIKDEIEDVQNIADQRKIAIDKVGIKDIKHPVKVSDRTTGEQHTIANFNMYVNLPHQFKGTHMSRFVEILNQHEREITVKSFREMLGQMTERLDAESGYIEMNFPYFVNKEAPVSKVKSLMDYDVTFIGEITGTQTMMTVKVVVPVTSLCPCSKNISDYGAHNQRSHVTLTVRVDSFVWIEDLIDLVEKEASCEIFGLLKRPDEKFVTERAYDNPKFVEDMVRDIAARLNDDSRITAYTVESENFESIHNHSAYALITKGFD
;
A
#
# COMPACT_ATOMS: atom_id res chain seq x y z
N MET A 1 50.99 9.14 -31.94
CA MET A 1 50.77 10.06 -30.80
C MET A 1 49.28 10.39 -30.77
N SER A 2 48.53 9.75 -29.88
CA SER A 2 47.12 10.04 -29.65
C SER A 2 46.95 10.13 -28.14
N THR A 3 46.57 11.31 -27.68
CA THR A 3 46.43 11.71 -26.28
C THR A 3 45.15 11.14 -25.69
N THR A 4 45.30 10.31 -24.65
CA THR A 4 44.23 9.92 -23.74
C THR A 4 43.73 11.15 -22.98
N PRO A 5 42.41 11.39 -22.82
CA PRO A 5 41.94 12.41 -21.90
C PRO A 5 42.15 11.93 -20.47
N ALA A 6 42.79 12.76 -19.66
CA ALA A 6 42.94 12.54 -18.23
C ALA A 6 41.55 12.59 -17.56
N SER A 7 41.21 11.54 -16.82
CA SER A 7 40.10 11.57 -15.88
C SER A 7 40.44 12.54 -14.76
N THR A 8 39.68 13.63 -14.65
CA THR A 8 39.74 14.56 -13.54
C THR A 8 39.25 13.85 -12.27
N GLU A 9 40.17 13.37 -11.45
CA GLU A 9 39.87 12.99 -10.07
C GLU A 9 39.53 14.28 -9.30
N ILE A 10 38.27 14.45 -8.91
CA ILE A 10 37.89 15.48 -7.95
C ILE A 10 38.33 14.96 -6.58
N LYS A 11 39.52 15.37 -6.14
CA LYS A 11 39.97 15.27 -4.76
C LYS A 11 39.77 16.62 -4.08
N ASP A 12 38.56 16.83 -3.56
CA ASP A 12 38.33 17.74 -2.45
C ASP A 12 37.82 16.90 -1.29
N GLU A 13 38.68 16.61 -0.31
CA GLU A 13 38.29 15.97 0.95
C GLU A 13 37.49 16.99 1.77
N ILE A 14 36.19 17.07 1.46
CA ILE A 14 35.20 17.80 2.24
C ILE A 14 34.93 16.99 3.52
N GLU A 15 34.89 17.68 4.67
CA GLU A 15 34.65 17.07 5.97
C GLU A 15 33.28 16.34 6.04
N ASP A 16 33.29 15.09 6.48
CA ASP A 16 32.09 14.27 6.64
C ASP A 16 31.43 14.55 8.01
N VAL A 17 30.63 15.61 8.05
CA VAL A 17 29.92 16.07 9.26
C VAL A 17 28.92 15.03 9.79
N GLN A 18 28.44 14.10 8.95
CA GLN A 18 27.43 13.12 9.31
C GLN A 18 28.01 12.00 10.18
N ASN A 19 29.27 11.66 9.96
CA ASN A 19 30.01 10.66 10.75
C ASN A 19 30.58 11.20 12.07
N ILE A 20 30.36 12.46 12.42
CA ILE A 20 30.74 13.02 13.72
C ILE A 20 29.86 12.43 14.83
N ALA A 21 30.44 12.22 16.02
CA ALA A 21 29.68 11.74 17.18
C ALA A 21 28.67 12.77 17.70
N ASP A 22 27.43 12.34 17.96
CA ASP A 22 26.41 13.19 18.59
C ASP A 22 26.53 13.21 20.12
N GLN A 23 26.61 14.39 20.71
CA GLN A 23 26.79 14.56 22.15
C GLN A 23 25.50 14.39 22.98
N ARG A 24 24.33 14.51 22.34
CA ARG A 24 23.03 14.41 23.03
C ARG A 24 22.68 12.98 23.39
N LYS A 25 23.28 12.01 22.69
CA LYS A 25 23.08 10.57 22.90
C LYS A 25 21.61 10.13 22.79
N ILE A 26 20.88 10.75 21.86
CA ILE A 26 19.49 10.40 21.55
C ILE A 26 19.49 9.70 20.20
N ALA A 27 19.01 8.45 20.16
CA ALA A 27 18.82 7.72 18.91
C ALA A 27 17.61 8.29 18.15
N ILE A 28 17.61 8.16 16.82
CA ILE A 28 16.46 8.52 15.99
C ILE A 28 15.81 7.24 15.48
N ASP A 29 14.51 7.10 15.74
CA ASP A 29 13.74 5.89 15.39
C ASP A 29 13.69 5.68 13.86
N LYS A 30 13.44 6.76 13.10
CA LYS A 30 13.41 6.73 11.63
C LYS A 30 14.00 8.01 11.05
N VAL A 31 15.01 7.87 10.21
CA VAL A 31 15.58 8.98 9.41
C VAL A 31 15.84 8.51 7.97
N GLY A 32 15.59 9.37 6.99
CA GLY A 32 15.81 9.07 5.59
C GLY A 32 15.10 10.04 4.65
N ILE A 33 14.63 9.53 3.52
CA ILE A 33 13.99 10.30 2.46
C ILE A 33 12.52 9.89 2.29
N LYS A 34 11.70 10.84 1.82
CA LYS A 34 10.28 10.63 1.56
C LYS A 34 9.85 11.32 0.27
N ASP A 35 8.76 10.83 -0.29
CA ASP A 35 8.10 11.38 -1.49
C ASP A 35 8.98 11.41 -2.76
N ILE A 36 9.77 10.34 -2.98
CA ILE A 36 10.54 10.16 -4.22
C ILE A 36 9.81 9.25 -5.20
N LYS A 37 9.54 9.77 -6.42
CA LYS A 37 8.88 9.00 -7.48
C LYS A 37 9.88 8.15 -8.25
N HIS A 38 9.53 6.90 -8.52
CA HIS A 38 10.34 6.00 -9.33
C HIS A 38 9.46 5.02 -10.15
N PRO A 39 9.83 4.65 -11.39
CA PRO A 39 9.14 3.61 -12.15
C PRO A 39 9.23 2.25 -11.47
N VAL A 40 8.14 1.48 -11.52
CA VAL A 40 8.06 0.13 -10.95
C VAL A 40 7.31 -0.82 -11.87
N LYS A 41 7.60 -2.10 -11.70
CA LYS A 41 6.94 -3.20 -12.42
C LYS A 41 6.38 -4.20 -11.41
N VAL A 42 5.06 -4.38 -11.44
CA VAL A 42 4.32 -5.22 -10.48
C VAL A 42 3.60 -6.35 -11.21
N SER A 43 3.47 -7.50 -10.55
CA SER A 43 2.80 -8.67 -11.14
C SER A 43 1.29 -8.46 -11.19
N ASP A 44 0.68 -8.93 -12.28
CA ASP A 44 -0.76 -8.88 -12.53
C ASP A 44 -1.29 -10.28 -12.85
N ARG A 45 -2.33 -10.70 -12.13
CA ARG A 45 -2.90 -12.06 -12.21
C ARG A 45 -3.52 -12.34 -13.59
N THR A 46 -3.96 -11.32 -14.32
CA THR A 46 -4.63 -11.42 -15.62
C THR A 46 -3.71 -11.12 -16.80
N THR A 47 -2.93 -10.04 -16.73
CA THR A 47 -2.09 -9.57 -17.86
C THR A 47 -0.62 -9.95 -17.74
N GLY A 48 -0.19 -10.43 -16.56
CA GLY A 48 1.18 -10.85 -16.27
C GLY A 48 1.96 -9.79 -15.49
N GLU A 49 2.07 -8.57 -16.03
CA GLU A 49 2.82 -7.47 -15.42
C GLU A 49 2.17 -6.10 -15.73
N GLN A 50 2.25 -5.17 -14.79
CA GLN A 50 1.88 -3.77 -14.95
C GLN A 50 3.07 -2.86 -14.70
N HIS A 51 3.24 -1.87 -15.58
CA HIS A 51 4.22 -0.80 -15.45
C HIS A 51 3.53 0.43 -14.88
N THR A 52 4.01 0.94 -13.75
CA THR A 52 3.42 2.10 -13.05
C THR A 52 4.50 2.98 -12.43
N ILE A 53 4.10 4.08 -11.80
CA ILE A 53 4.98 4.97 -11.06
C ILE A 53 4.64 4.83 -9.59
N ALA A 54 5.64 4.53 -8.76
CA ALA A 54 5.49 4.49 -7.32
C ALA A 54 6.09 5.71 -6.64
N ASN A 55 5.53 6.07 -5.50
CA ASN A 55 6.12 6.97 -4.51
C ASN A 55 6.82 6.14 -3.43
N PHE A 56 8.08 6.43 -3.17
CA PHE A 56 8.89 5.73 -2.17
C PHE A 56 9.13 6.59 -0.93
N ASN A 57 9.06 5.94 0.22
CA ASN A 57 9.55 6.44 1.50
C ASN A 57 10.58 5.45 2.04
N MET A 58 11.75 5.91 2.43
CA MET A 58 12.86 5.05 2.85
C MET A 58 13.49 5.61 4.12
N TYR A 59 13.57 4.78 5.16
CA TYR A 59 14.11 5.16 6.46
C TYR A 59 14.99 4.05 7.04
N VAL A 60 15.92 4.45 7.89
CA VAL A 60 16.67 3.56 8.78
C VAL A 60 16.63 4.08 10.20
N ASN A 61 16.91 3.22 11.18
CA ASN A 61 17.22 3.70 12.52
C ASN A 61 18.61 4.36 12.54
N LEU A 62 18.78 5.42 13.33
CA LEU A 62 20.09 6.05 13.52
C LEU A 62 20.54 5.88 14.97
N PRO A 63 21.58 5.06 15.22
CA PRO A 63 22.17 4.95 16.54
C PRO A 63 22.66 6.30 17.06
N HIS A 64 22.58 6.51 18.37
CA HIS A 64 22.92 7.77 19.03
C HIS A 64 24.38 8.23 18.84
N GLN A 65 25.25 7.35 18.32
CA GLN A 65 26.66 7.61 18.09
C GLN A 65 26.93 8.35 16.77
N PHE A 66 25.95 8.41 15.87
CA PHE A 66 26.06 9.14 14.61
C PHE A 66 25.26 10.43 14.67
N LYS A 67 25.81 11.51 14.10
CA LYS A 67 25.14 12.81 14.01
C LYS A 67 24.14 12.86 12.86
N GLY A 68 24.34 12.09 11.80
CA GLY A 68 23.41 12.03 10.67
C GLY A 68 23.59 10.79 9.81
N THR A 69 22.56 10.49 9.01
CA THR A 69 22.61 9.46 7.96
C THR A 69 23.06 10.05 6.63
N HIS A 70 23.64 9.22 5.77
CA HIS A 70 24.13 9.61 4.43
C HIS A 70 22.97 9.65 3.43
N MET A 71 22.31 10.80 3.31
CA MET A 71 21.06 10.96 2.55
C MET A 71 21.15 10.56 1.06
N SER A 72 22.28 10.82 0.39
CA SER A 72 22.44 10.47 -1.04
C SER A 72 22.41 8.96 -1.27
N ARG A 73 22.84 8.16 -0.28
CA ARG A 73 22.91 6.70 -0.39
C ARG A 73 21.54 6.06 -0.61
N PHE A 74 20.46 6.65 -0.07
CA PHE A 74 19.10 6.18 -0.34
C PHE A 74 18.74 6.29 -1.83
N VAL A 75 19.07 7.42 -2.44
CA VAL A 75 18.82 7.67 -3.86
C VAL A 75 19.73 6.80 -4.72
N GLU A 76 20.98 6.59 -4.31
CA GLU A 76 21.90 5.66 -4.98
C GLU A 76 21.36 4.22 -4.96
N ILE A 77 20.82 3.75 -3.84
CA ILE A 77 20.20 2.41 -3.75
C ILE A 77 19.06 2.30 -4.76
N LEU A 78 18.16 3.29 -4.84
CA LEU A 78 17.07 3.29 -5.83
C LEU A 78 17.58 3.21 -7.27
N ASN A 79 18.63 3.96 -7.61
CA ASN A 79 19.14 4.09 -8.99
C ASN A 79 20.11 2.97 -9.42
N GLN A 80 20.55 2.12 -8.50
CA GLN A 80 21.47 1.01 -8.81
C GLN A 80 20.77 -0.28 -9.25
N HIS A 81 19.46 -0.37 -9.04
CA HIS A 81 18.65 -1.45 -9.55
C HIS A 81 18.25 -1.21 -11.01
N GLU A 82 17.42 -2.11 -11.54
CA GLU A 82 16.80 -1.93 -12.84
C GLU A 82 16.04 -0.61 -12.92
N ARG A 83 15.85 -0.10 -14.15
CA ARG A 83 15.06 1.11 -14.40
C ARG A 83 13.66 1.02 -13.78
N GLU A 84 13.09 -0.18 -13.69
CA GLU A 84 11.82 -0.46 -13.05
C GLU A 84 12.04 -1.39 -11.86
N ILE A 85 11.70 -0.93 -10.66
CA ILE A 85 11.85 -1.75 -9.46
C ILE A 85 10.76 -2.83 -9.44
N THR A 86 11.16 -4.08 -9.23
CA THR A 86 10.24 -5.22 -9.06
C THR A 86 10.02 -5.53 -7.58
N VAL A 87 9.02 -6.36 -7.25
CA VAL A 87 8.81 -6.87 -5.87
C VAL A 87 10.01 -7.64 -5.34
N LYS A 88 10.74 -8.33 -6.23
CA LYS A 88 11.98 -9.03 -5.86
C LYS A 88 13.08 -8.03 -5.51
N SER A 89 13.31 -7.05 -6.37
CA SER A 89 14.29 -5.99 -6.15
C SER A 89 13.97 -5.17 -4.89
N PHE A 90 12.69 -4.92 -4.62
CA PHE A 90 12.23 -4.26 -3.39
C PHE A 90 12.70 -4.98 -2.12
N ARG A 91 12.64 -6.32 -2.09
CA ARG A 91 13.14 -7.11 -0.95
C ARG A 91 14.65 -7.04 -0.82
N GLU A 92 15.38 -7.06 -1.94
CA GLU A 92 16.83 -6.94 -1.96
C GLU A 92 17.30 -5.56 -1.47
N MET A 93 16.57 -4.50 -1.83
CA MET A 93 16.85 -3.12 -1.40
C MET A 93 16.85 -2.95 0.11
N LEU A 94 15.99 -3.66 0.85
CA LEU A 94 15.93 -3.58 2.32
C LEU A 94 17.26 -4.00 2.96
N GLY A 95 17.83 -5.11 2.51
CA GLY A 95 19.13 -5.61 2.98
C GLY A 95 20.27 -4.68 2.58
N GLN A 96 20.28 -4.22 1.33
CA GLN A 96 21.29 -3.28 0.86
C GLN A 96 21.24 -1.94 1.60
N MET A 97 20.05 -1.48 1.97
CA MET A 97 19.85 -0.22 2.68
C MET A 97 20.45 -0.27 4.08
N THR A 98 20.19 -1.32 4.85
CA THR A 98 20.77 -1.49 6.20
C THR A 98 22.29 -1.67 6.14
N GLU A 99 22.80 -2.45 5.19
CA GLU A 99 24.24 -2.66 5.01
C GLU A 99 24.98 -1.36 4.65
N ARG A 100 24.45 -0.57 3.71
CA ARG A 100 25.13 0.65 3.23
C ARG A 100 25.03 1.83 4.17
N LEU A 101 24.02 1.85 5.02
CA LEU A 101 23.78 2.93 5.98
C LEU A 101 24.25 2.57 7.39
N ASP A 102 24.85 1.38 7.57
CA ASP A 102 25.32 0.86 8.86
C ASP A 102 24.23 0.94 9.95
N ALA A 103 23.04 0.44 9.60
CA ALA A 103 21.83 0.52 10.41
C ALA A 103 21.32 -0.87 10.80
N GLU A 104 20.75 -0.99 12.00
CA GLU A 104 20.20 -2.25 12.51
C GLU A 104 18.83 -2.57 11.91
N SER A 105 18.05 -1.54 11.61
CA SER A 105 16.73 -1.68 11.02
C SER A 105 16.50 -0.71 9.87
N GLY A 106 15.67 -1.16 8.92
CA GLY A 106 15.37 -0.46 7.69
C GLY A 106 13.88 -0.59 7.36
N TYR A 107 13.35 0.45 6.74
CA TYR A 107 11.94 0.57 6.39
C TYR A 107 11.80 1.19 5.00
N ILE A 108 11.09 0.53 4.09
CA ILE A 108 10.78 1.04 2.75
C ILE A 108 9.28 0.92 2.52
N GLU A 109 8.65 2.00 2.07
CA GLU A 109 7.28 1.99 1.51
C GLU A 109 7.37 2.25 0.02
N MET A 110 6.55 1.52 -0.75
CA MET A 110 6.37 1.71 -2.18
C MET A 110 4.87 1.78 -2.45
N ASN A 111 4.35 3.00 -2.60
CA ASN A 111 2.95 3.29 -2.88
C ASN A 111 2.74 3.53 -4.39
N PHE A 112 1.74 2.90 -4.99
CA PHE A 112 1.46 3.03 -6.42
C PHE A 112 -0.02 2.74 -6.73
N PRO A 113 -0.57 3.33 -7.80
CA PRO A 113 -1.85 2.90 -8.32
C PRO A 113 -1.72 1.55 -9.02
N TYR A 114 -2.66 0.65 -8.73
CA TYR A 114 -2.78 -0.67 -9.32
C TYR A 114 -4.11 -0.77 -10.06
N PHE A 115 -4.10 -1.31 -11.29
CA PHE A 115 -5.32 -1.36 -12.10
C PHE A 115 -5.84 -2.79 -12.23
N VAL A 116 -7.15 -2.98 -12.12
CA VAL A 116 -7.80 -4.26 -12.44
C VAL A 116 -8.81 -4.02 -13.56
N ASN A 117 -8.76 -4.86 -14.60
CA ASN A 117 -9.76 -4.82 -15.66
C ASN A 117 -11.01 -5.61 -15.24
N LYS A 118 -12.06 -4.90 -14.82
CA LYS A 118 -13.30 -5.49 -14.30
C LYS A 118 -14.32 -5.69 -15.41
N GLU A 119 -15.09 -6.78 -15.33
CA GLU A 119 -16.25 -7.01 -16.18
C GLU A 119 -17.53 -6.60 -15.45
N ALA A 120 -18.35 -5.76 -16.08
CA ALA A 120 -19.64 -5.37 -15.53
C ALA A 120 -20.56 -6.60 -15.33
N PRO A 121 -21.40 -6.62 -14.28
CA PRO A 121 -22.05 -7.86 -13.82
C PRO A 121 -23.04 -8.44 -14.85
N VAL A 122 -23.72 -7.61 -15.64
CA VAL A 122 -24.76 -8.03 -16.59
C VAL A 122 -24.27 -7.94 -18.03
N SER A 123 -23.83 -6.77 -18.47
CA SER A 123 -23.42 -6.51 -19.86
C SER A 123 -22.05 -7.08 -20.21
N LYS A 124 -21.24 -7.43 -19.20
CA LYS A 124 -19.85 -7.89 -19.34
C LYS A 124 -18.93 -6.87 -20.03
N VAL A 125 -19.33 -5.61 -20.12
CA VAL A 125 -18.45 -4.54 -20.62
C VAL A 125 -17.24 -4.44 -19.69
N LYS A 126 -16.04 -4.40 -20.28
CA LYS A 126 -14.79 -4.34 -19.51
C LYS A 126 -14.37 -2.89 -19.29
N SER A 127 -13.88 -2.58 -18.09
CA SER A 127 -13.31 -1.28 -17.75
C SER A 127 -12.25 -1.40 -16.68
N LEU A 128 -11.23 -0.57 -16.76
CA LEU A 128 -10.21 -0.44 -15.71
C LEU A 128 -10.80 0.20 -14.46
N MET A 129 -10.40 -0.33 -13.32
CA MET A 129 -10.61 0.24 -11.99
C MET A 129 -9.25 0.39 -11.31
N ASP A 130 -8.99 1.53 -10.71
CA ASP A 130 -7.77 1.80 -9.95
C ASP A 130 -7.94 1.54 -8.46
N TYR A 131 -6.85 1.08 -7.83
CA TYR A 131 -6.71 0.85 -6.40
C TYR A 131 -5.40 1.46 -5.93
N ASP A 132 -5.38 2.02 -4.72
CA ASP A 132 -4.14 2.47 -4.11
C ASP A 132 -3.50 1.30 -3.35
N VAL A 133 -2.29 0.92 -3.75
CA VAL A 133 -1.55 -0.20 -3.16
C VAL A 133 -0.23 0.32 -2.60
N THR A 134 0.13 -0.16 -1.42
CA THR A 134 1.43 0.11 -0.81
C THR A 134 2.08 -1.19 -0.37
N PHE A 135 3.29 -1.44 -0.83
CA PHE A 135 4.17 -2.46 -0.24
C PHE A 135 5.04 -1.82 0.82
N ILE A 136 5.05 -2.42 2.01
CA ILE A 136 5.81 -1.96 3.16
C ILE A 136 6.76 -3.10 3.51
N GLY A 137 8.05 -2.80 3.43
CA GLY A 137 9.14 -3.70 3.77
C GLY A 137 9.83 -3.21 5.02
N GLU A 138 9.98 -4.11 5.98
CA GLU A 138 10.71 -3.84 7.22
C GLU A 138 11.81 -4.89 7.37
N ILE A 139 13.00 -4.46 7.79
CA ILE A 139 14.10 -5.35 8.15
C ILE A 139 14.63 -4.95 9.51
N THR A 140 14.86 -5.93 10.38
CA THR A 140 15.55 -5.75 11.67
C THR A 140 16.53 -6.89 11.87
N GLY A 141 17.82 -6.57 11.95
CA GLY A 141 18.88 -7.56 11.83
C GLY A 141 18.77 -8.31 10.50
N THR A 142 18.52 -9.62 10.55
CA THR A 142 18.36 -10.47 9.34
C THR A 142 16.90 -10.80 9.03
N GLN A 143 15.96 -10.40 9.89
CA GLN A 143 14.56 -10.73 9.73
C GLN A 143 13.87 -9.65 8.89
N THR A 144 13.34 -10.07 7.74
CA THR A 144 12.53 -9.23 6.86
C THR A 144 11.06 -9.54 7.04
N MET A 145 10.23 -8.52 7.16
CA MET A 145 8.78 -8.62 7.13
C MET A 145 8.21 -7.83 5.96
N MET A 146 7.16 -8.38 5.37
CA MET A 146 6.44 -7.77 4.27
C MET A 146 5.00 -7.53 4.67
N THR A 147 4.56 -6.30 4.48
CA THR A 147 3.19 -5.88 4.70
C THR A 147 2.65 -5.31 3.39
N VAL A 148 1.43 -5.69 3.02
CA VAL A 148 0.72 -5.16 1.87
C VAL A 148 -0.46 -4.35 2.37
N LYS A 149 -0.58 -3.12 1.92
CA LYS A 149 -1.74 -2.26 2.14
C LYS A 149 -2.45 -2.05 0.83
N VAL A 150 -3.77 -2.19 0.83
CA VAL A 150 -4.63 -1.87 -0.32
C VAL A 150 -5.83 -1.03 0.15
N VAL A 151 -6.14 0.03 -0.58
CA VAL A 151 -7.35 0.83 -0.40
C VAL A 151 -8.33 0.44 -1.50
N VAL A 152 -9.45 -0.16 -1.09
CA VAL A 152 -10.48 -0.67 -1.98
C VAL A 152 -11.71 0.25 -1.90
N PRO A 153 -12.02 1.01 -2.95
CA PRO A 153 -13.23 1.81 -2.99
C PRO A 153 -14.44 0.91 -3.25
N VAL A 154 -15.46 1.00 -2.38
CA VAL A 154 -16.68 0.19 -2.46
C VAL A 154 -17.92 1.06 -2.30
N THR A 155 -19.09 0.50 -2.63
CA THR A 155 -20.39 1.11 -2.27
C THR A 155 -20.87 0.49 -0.96
N SER A 156 -21.19 1.32 0.03
CA SER A 156 -21.90 0.90 1.24
C SER A 156 -23.32 1.45 1.25
N LEU A 157 -24.29 0.64 1.67
CA LEU A 157 -25.68 1.07 1.85
C LEU A 157 -26.13 0.82 3.29
N CYS A 158 -26.74 1.84 3.90
CA CYS A 158 -27.05 1.84 5.33
C CYS A 158 -28.27 0.95 5.66
N PRO A 159 -28.13 -0.09 6.50
CA PRO A 159 -29.26 -0.92 6.93
C PRO A 159 -30.31 -0.13 7.70
N CYS A 160 -29.88 0.83 8.53
CA CYS A 160 -30.79 1.67 9.32
C CYS A 160 -31.72 2.47 8.41
N SER A 161 -31.16 3.16 7.42
CA SER A 161 -31.92 3.98 6.48
C SER A 161 -32.93 3.18 5.67
N LYS A 162 -32.54 1.98 5.21
CA LYS A 162 -33.45 1.05 4.52
C LYS A 162 -34.62 0.64 5.40
N ASN A 163 -34.39 0.43 6.69
CA ASN A 163 -35.40 -0.11 7.60
C ASN A 163 -36.44 0.95 8.04
N ILE A 164 -36.02 2.21 8.18
CA ILE A 164 -36.90 3.28 8.70
C ILE A 164 -37.63 4.07 7.61
N SER A 165 -37.20 3.96 6.36
CA SER A 165 -37.79 4.68 5.22
C SER A 165 -38.80 3.81 4.47
N ASP A 166 -39.93 4.38 4.06
CA ASP A 166 -40.92 3.69 3.23
C ASP A 166 -40.36 3.27 1.85
N TYR A 167 -39.38 4.02 1.34
CA TYR A 167 -38.69 3.74 0.09
C TYR A 167 -37.27 4.32 0.09
N GLY A 168 -36.37 3.62 -0.59
CA GLY A 168 -34.98 4.03 -0.74
C GLY A 168 -34.16 3.86 0.54
N ALA A 169 -32.85 4.06 0.41
CA ALA A 169 -31.90 4.03 1.50
C ALA A 169 -30.69 4.88 1.08
N HIS A 170 -30.10 5.64 2.01
CA HIS A 170 -28.87 6.34 1.68
C HIS A 170 -27.73 5.34 1.49
N ASN A 171 -26.88 5.66 0.53
CA ASN A 171 -25.64 4.97 0.24
C ASN A 171 -24.55 5.99 -0.08
N GLN A 172 -23.32 5.52 -0.10
CA GLN A 172 -22.15 6.35 -0.36
C GLN A 172 -20.99 5.50 -0.87
N ARG A 173 -19.95 6.21 -1.33
CA ARG A 173 -18.64 5.61 -1.49
C ARG A 173 -18.02 5.42 -0.11
N SER A 174 -17.33 4.30 0.05
CA SER A 174 -16.52 4.01 1.22
C SER A 174 -15.14 3.55 0.79
N HIS A 175 -14.15 3.83 1.61
CA HIS A 175 -12.84 3.22 1.48
C HIS A 175 -12.69 2.13 2.53
N VAL A 176 -12.37 0.94 2.06
CA VAL A 176 -11.88 -0.11 2.94
C VAL A 176 -10.38 -0.20 2.77
N THR A 177 -9.65 0.11 3.84
CA THR A 177 -8.20 -0.01 3.86
C THR A 177 -7.83 -1.32 4.54
N LEU A 178 -7.20 -2.21 3.78
CA LEU A 178 -6.74 -3.50 4.28
C LEU A 178 -5.21 -3.50 4.31
N THR A 179 -4.62 -3.60 5.50
CA THR A 179 -3.18 -3.74 5.71
C THR A 179 -2.91 -5.13 6.27
N VAL A 180 -2.12 -5.95 5.58
CA VAL A 180 -1.87 -7.36 5.92
C VAL A 180 -0.39 -7.68 5.95
N ARG A 181 0.08 -8.31 7.02
CA ARG A 181 1.42 -8.91 7.09
C ARG A 181 1.35 -10.33 6.53
N VAL A 182 2.13 -10.60 5.49
CA VAL A 182 2.08 -11.86 4.74
C VAL A 182 3.33 -12.71 5.00
N ASP A 183 3.15 -14.02 5.17
CA ASP A 183 4.25 -14.99 5.32
C ASP A 183 4.69 -15.60 3.98
N SER A 184 3.83 -15.51 2.98
CA SER A 184 3.94 -16.17 1.70
C SER A 184 3.34 -15.27 0.61
N PHE A 185 3.39 -15.74 -0.63
CA PHE A 185 2.90 -14.96 -1.76
C PHE A 185 1.36 -14.83 -1.73
N VAL A 186 0.89 -13.60 -1.88
CA VAL A 186 -0.53 -13.23 -1.97
C VAL A 186 -0.69 -12.28 -3.15
N TRP A 187 -1.67 -12.54 -4.02
CA TRP A 187 -2.02 -11.60 -5.09
C TRP A 187 -2.71 -10.37 -4.50
N ILE A 188 -2.39 -9.17 -5.00
CA ILE A 188 -3.11 -7.95 -4.63
C ILE A 188 -4.61 -8.14 -4.91
N GLU A 189 -4.95 -8.79 -6.02
CA GLU A 189 -6.30 -9.08 -6.44
C GLU A 189 -7.04 -10.03 -5.49
N ASP A 190 -6.34 -10.94 -4.80
CA ASP A 190 -7.01 -11.79 -3.79
C ASP A 190 -7.53 -10.95 -2.62
N LEU A 191 -6.77 -9.91 -2.23
CA LEU A 191 -7.16 -8.97 -1.17
C LEU A 191 -8.29 -8.04 -1.63
N ILE A 192 -8.21 -7.53 -2.86
CA ILE A 192 -9.29 -6.74 -3.49
C ILE A 192 -10.57 -7.56 -3.55
N ASP A 193 -10.50 -8.78 -4.12
CA ASP A 193 -11.63 -9.69 -4.28
C ASP A 193 -12.29 -10.00 -2.93
N LEU A 194 -11.49 -10.19 -1.86
CA LEU A 194 -11.99 -10.44 -0.51
C LEU A 194 -12.83 -9.27 -0.01
N VAL A 195 -12.30 -8.04 -0.12
CA VAL A 195 -13.00 -6.84 0.33
C VAL A 195 -14.27 -6.58 -0.49
N GLU A 196 -14.19 -6.68 -1.81
CA GLU A 196 -15.31 -6.43 -2.71
C GLU A 196 -16.46 -7.43 -2.54
N LYS A 197 -16.16 -8.69 -2.18
CA LYS A 197 -17.17 -9.70 -1.86
C LYS A 197 -17.95 -9.37 -0.59
N GLU A 198 -17.30 -8.73 0.38
CA GLU A 198 -17.93 -8.36 1.65
C GLU A 198 -18.57 -6.98 1.62
N ALA A 199 -18.41 -6.19 0.55
CA ALA A 199 -19.11 -4.92 0.40
C ALA A 199 -20.61 -5.06 0.11
N SER A 200 -21.40 -4.00 0.33
CA SER A 200 -22.79 -3.98 -0.14
C SER A 200 -22.85 -4.16 -1.66
N CYS A 201 -22.01 -3.43 -2.38
CA CYS A 201 -21.66 -3.72 -3.76
C CYS A 201 -20.26 -3.19 -4.09
N GLU A 202 -19.55 -3.92 -4.95
CA GLU A 202 -18.30 -3.47 -5.56
C GLU A 202 -18.53 -2.33 -6.57
N ILE A 203 -17.46 -1.62 -6.94
CA ILE A 203 -17.50 -0.52 -7.91
C ILE A 203 -16.96 -0.99 -9.26
N PHE A 204 -17.49 -0.40 -10.33
CA PHE A 204 -17.06 -0.62 -11.71
C PHE A 204 -16.81 0.72 -12.39
N GLY A 205 -15.75 0.81 -13.21
CA GLY A 205 -15.43 2.02 -13.97
C GLY A 205 -16.44 2.35 -15.08
N LEU A 206 -17.10 1.33 -15.65
CA LEU A 206 -18.13 1.50 -16.68
C LEU A 206 -19.31 0.55 -16.45
N LEU A 207 -20.51 1.13 -16.38
CA LEU A 207 -21.78 0.41 -16.27
C LEU A 207 -22.70 0.76 -17.45
N LYS A 208 -23.44 -0.22 -17.96
CA LYS A 208 -24.61 0.02 -18.83
C LYS A 208 -25.88 0.00 -17.97
N ARG A 209 -27.00 0.46 -18.53
CA ARG A 209 -28.29 0.52 -17.81
C ARG A 209 -28.69 -0.79 -17.10
N PRO A 210 -28.55 -1.99 -17.71
CA PRO A 210 -28.85 -3.23 -17.01
C PRO A 210 -27.91 -3.51 -15.82
N ASP A 211 -26.65 -3.07 -15.91
CA ASP A 211 -25.68 -3.20 -14.83
C ASP A 211 -26.02 -2.24 -13.68
N GLU A 212 -26.37 -1.00 -13.99
CA GLU A 212 -26.77 0.02 -13.01
C GLU A 212 -27.99 -0.44 -12.19
N LYS A 213 -28.99 -1.03 -12.86
CA LYS A 213 -30.12 -1.70 -12.18
C LYS A 213 -29.61 -2.77 -11.20
N PHE A 214 -28.76 -3.67 -11.67
CA PHE A 214 -28.24 -4.79 -10.87
C PHE A 214 -27.45 -4.33 -9.65
N VAL A 215 -26.50 -3.41 -9.81
CA VAL A 215 -25.65 -2.97 -8.68
C VAL A 215 -26.46 -2.20 -7.63
N THR A 216 -27.49 -1.46 -8.07
CA THR A 216 -28.39 -0.74 -7.17
C THR A 216 -29.22 -1.71 -6.34
N GLU A 217 -29.83 -2.72 -6.98
CA GLU A 217 -30.61 -3.76 -6.30
C GLU A 217 -29.72 -4.60 -5.37
N ARG A 218 -28.53 -5.00 -5.82
CA ARG A 218 -27.56 -5.75 -5.01
C ARG A 218 -27.16 -4.99 -3.74
N ALA A 219 -26.80 -3.72 -3.86
CA ALA A 219 -26.44 -2.90 -2.70
C ALA A 219 -27.63 -2.72 -1.75
N TYR A 220 -28.84 -2.54 -2.30
CA TYR A 220 -30.06 -2.42 -1.52
C TYR A 220 -30.37 -3.69 -0.73
N ASP A 221 -30.17 -4.87 -1.34
CA ASP A 221 -30.45 -6.17 -0.73
C ASP A 221 -29.34 -6.65 0.22
N ASN A 222 -28.15 -6.06 0.15
CA ASN A 222 -27.01 -6.37 1.01
C ASN A 222 -26.51 -5.13 1.79
N PRO A 223 -27.35 -4.47 2.60
CA PRO A 223 -26.92 -3.30 3.36
C PRO A 223 -25.95 -3.70 4.48
N LYS A 224 -24.94 -2.88 4.74
CA LYS A 224 -23.94 -3.12 5.81
C LYS A 224 -23.55 -1.82 6.50
N PHE A 225 -23.42 -1.86 7.84
CA PHE A 225 -22.75 -0.80 8.58
C PHE A 225 -21.23 -0.86 8.42
N VAL A 226 -20.52 0.18 8.87
CA VAL A 226 -19.04 0.16 8.91
C VAL A 226 -18.52 -0.97 9.80
N GLU A 227 -19.21 -1.28 10.89
CA GLU A 227 -18.86 -2.36 11.80
C GLU A 227 -19.05 -3.74 11.19
N ASP A 228 -20.10 -3.93 10.38
CA ASP A 228 -20.35 -5.19 9.67
C ASP A 228 -19.24 -5.43 8.64
N MET A 229 -18.88 -4.39 7.89
CA MET A 229 -17.82 -4.44 6.89
C MET A 229 -16.48 -4.93 7.48
N VAL A 230 -16.02 -4.30 8.57
CA VAL A 230 -14.73 -4.70 9.18
C VAL A 230 -14.80 -6.08 9.81
N ARG A 231 -15.94 -6.48 10.39
CA ARG A 231 -16.11 -7.80 11.02
C ARG A 231 -16.11 -8.93 9.99
N ASP A 232 -16.84 -8.76 8.89
CA ASP A 232 -16.95 -9.78 7.84
C ASP A 232 -15.59 -10.00 7.16
N ILE A 233 -14.87 -8.92 6.88
CA ILE A 233 -13.51 -8.99 6.32
C ILE A 233 -12.55 -9.63 7.32
N ALA A 234 -12.56 -9.21 8.59
CA ALA A 234 -11.71 -9.80 9.63
C ALA A 234 -11.98 -11.31 9.82
N ALA A 235 -13.23 -11.74 9.70
CA ALA A 235 -13.58 -13.16 9.75
C ALA A 235 -12.90 -13.94 8.61
N ARG A 236 -12.93 -13.43 7.37
CA ARG A 236 -12.23 -14.04 6.24
C ARG A 236 -10.71 -14.10 6.43
N LEU A 237 -10.12 -13.03 6.94
CA LEU A 237 -8.68 -12.95 7.17
C LEU A 237 -8.21 -13.91 8.27
N ASN A 238 -9.06 -14.20 9.27
CA ASN A 238 -8.75 -15.18 10.30
C ASN A 238 -8.64 -16.61 9.77
N ASP A 239 -9.29 -16.90 8.64
CA ASP A 239 -9.28 -18.21 7.99
C ASP A 239 -8.16 -18.34 6.94
N ASP A 240 -7.45 -17.25 6.60
CA ASP A 240 -6.35 -17.26 5.63
C ASP A 240 -5.01 -17.48 6.32
N SER A 241 -4.46 -18.68 6.20
CA SER A 241 -3.18 -19.05 6.83
C SER A 241 -1.98 -18.26 6.33
N ARG A 242 -2.09 -17.55 5.20
CA ARG A 242 -1.01 -16.73 4.64
C ARG A 242 -0.85 -15.39 5.36
N ILE A 243 -1.84 -15.00 6.15
CA ILE A 243 -1.96 -13.69 6.79
C ILE A 243 -1.67 -13.84 8.28
N THR A 244 -0.57 -13.24 8.73
CA THR A 244 -0.09 -13.37 10.11
C THR A 244 -0.57 -12.24 11.02
N ALA A 245 -0.80 -11.07 10.43
CA ALA A 245 -1.36 -9.89 11.08
C ALA A 245 -2.17 -9.07 10.09
N TYR A 246 -3.15 -8.32 10.57
CA TYR A 246 -3.92 -7.41 9.74
C TYR A 246 -4.48 -6.22 10.51
N THR A 247 -4.75 -5.15 9.77
CA THR A 247 -5.62 -4.03 10.14
C THR A 247 -6.64 -3.86 9.03
N VAL A 248 -7.92 -3.87 9.39
CA VAL A 248 -9.05 -3.61 8.49
C VAL A 248 -9.70 -2.31 8.94
N GLU A 249 -9.79 -1.34 8.05
CA GLU A 249 -10.43 -0.06 8.28
C GLU A 249 -11.56 0.12 7.29
N SER A 250 -12.70 0.63 7.73
CA SER A 250 -13.79 1.04 6.85
C SER A 250 -14.15 2.48 7.17
N GLU A 251 -14.03 3.36 6.17
CA GLU A 251 -14.44 4.75 6.23
C GLU A 251 -15.57 4.99 5.23
N ASN A 252 -16.75 5.37 5.73
CA ASN A 252 -17.88 5.79 4.92
C ASN A 252 -17.88 7.31 4.81
N PHE A 253 -17.81 7.83 3.58
CA PHE A 253 -18.02 9.25 3.32
C PHE A 253 -19.51 9.55 3.30
N GLU A 254 -20.10 9.73 4.48
CA GLU A 254 -21.55 9.80 4.67
C GLU A 254 -22.23 10.79 3.71
N SER A 255 -23.21 10.34 2.94
CA SER A 255 -23.88 11.18 1.93
C SER A 255 -24.83 12.22 2.54
N ILE A 256 -25.22 12.04 3.80
CA ILE A 256 -26.17 12.89 4.52
C ILE A 256 -25.52 13.72 5.64
N HIS A 257 -24.21 13.56 5.86
CA HIS A 257 -23.45 14.23 6.91
C HIS A 257 -22.11 14.73 6.36
N ASN A 258 -21.54 15.78 6.95
CA ASN A 258 -20.24 16.32 6.54
C ASN A 258 -19.10 15.79 7.43
N HIS A 259 -19.13 14.49 7.73
CA HIS A 259 -18.10 13.75 8.45
C HIS A 259 -18.17 12.28 8.06
N SER A 260 -17.08 11.53 8.25
CA SER A 260 -17.05 10.10 7.96
C SER A 260 -17.50 9.27 9.16
N ALA A 261 -18.22 8.17 8.90
CA ALA A 261 -18.33 7.08 9.86
C ALA A 261 -17.14 6.14 9.70
N TYR A 262 -16.57 5.63 10.79
CA TYR A 262 -15.31 4.89 10.78
C TYR A 262 -15.31 3.72 11.76
N ALA A 263 -14.77 2.59 11.32
CA ALA A 263 -14.47 1.43 12.16
C ALA A 263 -13.12 0.81 11.79
N LEU A 264 -12.44 0.23 12.78
CA LEU A 264 -11.16 -0.45 12.60
C LEU A 264 -11.08 -1.71 13.46
N ILE A 265 -10.52 -2.78 12.89
CA ILE A 265 -10.10 -3.99 13.62
C ILE A 265 -8.62 -4.25 13.32
N THR A 266 -7.83 -4.48 14.36
CA THR A 266 -6.42 -4.91 14.24
C THR A 266 -6.21 -6.23 14.97
N LYS A 267 -5.39 -7.10 14.39
CA LYS A 267 -4.95 -8.37 14.97
C LYS A 267 -3.50 -8.66 14.57
N GLY A 268 -2.65 -9.01 15.53
CA GLY A 268 -1.28 -9.49 15.28
C GLY A 268 -0.23 -8.42 14.95
N PHE A 269 -0.63 -7.15 14.82
CA PHE A 269 0.30 -6.02 14.90
C PHE A 269 0.39 -5.63 16.38
N ASP A 270 1.53 -5.94 17.01
CA ASP A 270 1.88 -5.50 18.37
C ASP A 270 2.36 -4.03 18.37
#